data_AF-A0A928CEG6-F1
#
_entry.id   AF-A0A928CEG6-F1
#
_cell.length_a   1.000
_cell.length_b   1.000
_cell.length_c   1.000
_cell.angle_alpha   90.00
_cell.angle_beta   90.00
_cell.angle_gamma   90.00
#
_symmetry.space_group_name_H-M   'P 1'
#
loop_
_entity.id
_entity.type
_entity.pdbx_description
1 polymer ?
#
loop_
_entity_poly.entity_id
_entity_poly.type
_entity_poly.pdbx_seq_one_letter_code
_entity_poly.pdbx_strand_id
1 'polypeptide(L)'
;MKKLRLILLASLLCLLSLKSNAQYINVVSSSLSNIDAKAANMLYDRLNQMVSLNGIASIDNSNKFLLVPYVTVVSIEPTATAPINYVAELEIALYLVDNNKQLIMAQEILTKKGVADNEKKAIIEAIKSLKARDPKLKKMIVNGKNRIIEYYNTECDNVVKTINTYIEMGMYDEALNELNAIPHIETELDCYKNSIDILSKISAEQQEKSNNNIKNETPDVSWINE
;
A
#
# COMPACT_ATOMS: atom_id res chain seq x y z
N MET A 1 -2.36 -15.51 -47.51
CA MET A 1 -1.23 -15.28 -46.56
C MET A 1 -1.18 -13.89 -45.92
N LYS A 2 -1.57 -12.79 -46.61
CA LYS A 2 -1.59 -11.43 -46.01
C LYS A 2 -2.61 -11.24 -44.87
N LYS A 3 -3.80 -11.85 -44.97
CA LYS A 3 -4.85 -11.76 -43.93
C LYS A 3 -4.53 -12.52 -42.64
N LEU A 4 -3.71 -13.58 -42.72
CA LEU A 4 -3.31 -14.38 -41.56
C LEU A 4 -2.18 -13.71 -40.74
N ARG A 5 -1.31 -12.93 -41.40
CA ARG A 5 -0.28 -12.12 -40.73
C ARG A 5 -0.85 -10.91 -39.97
N LEU A 6 -1.98 -10.35 -40.41
CA LEU A 6 -2.63 -9.23 -39.72
C LEU A 6 -3.28 -9.64 -38.38
N ILE A 7 -3.76 -10.88 -38.28
CA ILE A 7 -4.43 -11.39 -37.08
C ILE A 7 -3.41 -11.77 -35.98
N LEU A 8 -2.24 -12.29 -36.38
CA LEU A 8 -1.14 -12.60 -35.44
C LEU A 8 -0.46 -11.34 -34.87
N LEU A 9 -0.41 -10.24 -35.63
CA LEU A 9 0.11 -8.95 -35.12
C LEU A 9 -0.87 -8.25 -34.17
N ALA A 10 -2.18 -8.41 -34.38
CA ALA A 10 -3.20 -7.85 -33.50
C ALA A 10 -3.28 -8.56 -32.13
N SER A 11 -2.99 -9.86 -32.07
CA SER A 11 -2.97 -10.61 -30.80
C SER A 11 -1.70 -10.34 -29.97
N LEU A 12 -0.57 -10.02 -30.61
CA LEU A 12 0.66 -9.63 -29.92
C LEU A 12 0.56 -8.19 -29.36
N LEU A 13 -0.20 -7.31 -30.02
CA LEU A 13 -0.49 -5.97 -29.52
C LEU A 13 -1.50 -5.97 -28.35
N CYS A 14 -2.39 -6.98 -28.28
CA CYS A 14 -3.38 -7.12 -27.22
C CYS A 14 -2.82 -7.72 -25.91
N LEU A 15 -1.64 -8.35 -25.94
CA LEU A 15 -0.93 -8.77 -24.71
C LEU A 15 -0.16 -7.63 -24.03
N LEU A 16 0.01 -6.48 -24.70
CA LEU A 16 0.72 -5.32 -24.17
C LEU A 16 -0.21 -4.28 -23.52
N SER A 17 -1.52 -4.52 -23.49
CA SER A 17 -2.50 -3.62 -22.88
C SER A 17 -3.15 -4.22 -21.62
N LEU A 18 -2.33 -4.55 -20.63
CA LEU A 18 -2.74 -4.55 -19.22
C LEU A 18 -1.65 -3.84 -18.41
N LYS A 19 -1.50 -2.53 -18.60
CA LYS A 19 -0.84 -1.68 -17.59
C LYS A 19 -1.85 -1.40 -16.48
N SER A 20 -2.07 -2.36 -15.58
CA SER A 20 -2.71 -2.08 -14.29
C SER A 20 -1.62 -1.97 -13.23
N ASN A 21 -0.98 -0.81 -13.20
CA ASN A 21 -0.09 -0.42 -12.11
C ASN A 21 -0.94 0.13 -10.96
N ALA A 22 -1.64 -0.75 -10.28
CA ALA A 22 -2.44 -0.36 -9.11
C ALA A 22 -1.50 -0.19 -7.91
N GLN A 23 -1.48 1.02 -7.34
CA GLN A 23 -0.98 1.19 -5.97
C GLN A 23 -1.91 0.41 -5.08
N TYR A 24 -1.41 -0.56 -4.35
CA TYR A 24 -2.20 -1.34 -3.43
C TYR A 24 -2.12 -0.74 -2.03
N ILE A 25 -3.27 -0.63 -1.36
CA ILE A 25 -3.43 -0.15 0.00
C ILE A 25 -3.99 -1.28 0.84
N ASN A 26 -3.29 -1.60 1.93
CA ASN A 26 -3.77 -2.52 2.94
C ASN A 26 -4.45 -1.74 4.07
N VAL A 27 -5.62 -2.19 4.51
CA VAL A 27 -6.29 -1.61 5.67
C VAL A 27 -5.77 -2.30 6.92
N VAL A 28 -5.32 -1.54 7.90
CA VAL A 28 -4.88 -2.11 9.17
C VAL A 28 -6.09 -2.42 10.03
N SER A 29 -6.20 -3.68 10.48
CA SER A 29 -7.14 -4.07 11.54
C SER A 29 -6.60 -3.58 12.89
N SER A 30 -6.72 -2.28 13.15
CA SER A 30 -6.36 -1.76 14.47
C SER A 30 -7.28 -2.39 15.53
N SER A 31 -6.70 -2.98 16.57
CA SER A 31 -7.37 -3.18 17.85
C SER A 31 -7.66 -1.80 18.45
N LEU A 32 -8.77 -1.21 18.05
CA LEU A 32 -9.25 0.05 18.60
C LEU A 32 -9.63 -0.22 20.05
N SER A 33 -8.72 0.04 20.99
CA SER A 33 -8.89 -0.20 22.43
C SER A 33 -10.18 0.36 23.02
N ASN A 34 -10.78 1.33 22.31
CA ASN A 34 -11.93 2.10 22.74
C ASN A 34 -13.27 1.62 22.18
N ILE A 35 -13.30 0.58 21.32
CA ILE A 35 -14.54 0.00 20.80
C ILE A 35 -14.54 -1.53 20.83
N ASP A 36 -15.73 -2.12 20.83
CA ASP A 36 -15.91 -3.58 20.79
C ASP A 36 -15.34 -4.21 19.50
N ALA A 37 -14.84 -5.45 19.60
CA ALA A 37 -14.23 -6.18 18.48
C ALA A 37 -15.16 -6.32 17.27
N LYS A 38 -16.47 -6.49 17.48
CA LYS A 38 -17.46 -6.52 16.39
C LYS A 38 -17.51 -5.19 15.64
N ALA A 39 -17.46 -4.09 16.38
CA ALA A 39 -17.49 -2.74 15.83
C ALA A 39 -16.21 -2.45 15.03
N ALA A 40 -15.05 -2.88 15.54
CA ALA A 40 -13.77 -2.80 14.83
C ALA A 40 -13.77 -3.61 13.53
N ASN A 41 -14.26 -4.85 13.54
CA ASN A 41 -14.36 -5.67 12.33
C ASN A 41 -15.28 -5.06 11.27
N MET A 42 -16.42 -4.48 11.69
CA MET A 42 -17.32 -3.78 10.76
C MET A 42 -16.65 -2.58 10.09
N LEU A 43 -15.86 -1.81 10.86
CA LEU A 43 -15.09 -0.69 10.31
C LEU A 43 -14.05 -1.20 9.30
N TYR A 44 -13.29 -2.23 9.67
CA TYR A 44 -12.30 -2.87 8.81
C TYR A 44 -12.92 -3.34 7.48
N ASP A 45 -14.05 -4.05 7.52
CA ASP A 45 -14.76 -4.50 6.31
C ASP A 45 -15.23 -3.33 5.44
N ARG A 46 -15.72 -2.24 6.08
CA ARG A 46 -16.16 -1.05 5.36
C ARG A 46 -15.03 -0.34 4.64
N LEU A 47 -13.88 -0.21 5.30
CA LEU A 47 -12.70 0.41 4.73
C LEU A 47 -12.09 -0.48 3.63
N ASN A 48 -12.08 -1.80 3.81
CA ASN A 48 -11.69 -2.74 2.74
C ASN A 48 -12.60 -2.66 1.53
N GLN A 49 -13.91 -2.54 1.73
CA GLN A 49 -14.82 -2.32 0.63
C GLN A 49 -14.56 -0.97 -0.06
N MET A 50 -14.18 0.07 0.69
CA MET A 50 -13.84 1.38 0.13
C MET A 50 -12.59 1.32 -0.74
N VAL A 51 -11.48 0.74 -0.26
CA VAL A 51 -10.26 0.60 -1.09
C VAL A 51 -10.50 -0.32 -2.29
N SER A 52 -11.32 -1.36 -2.14
CA SER A 52 -11.72 -2.26 -3.23
C SER A 52 -12.51 -1.53 -4.31
N LEU A 53 -13.47 -0.69 -3.92
CA LEU A 53 -14.27 0.13 -4.84
C LEU A 53 -13.43 1.15 -5.63
N ASN A 54 -12.24 1.49 -5.14
CA ASN A 54 -11.28 2.37 -5.82
C ASN A 54 -10.19 1.61 -6.59
N GLY A 55 -10.28 0.27 -6.69
CA GLY A 55 -9.41 -0.57 -7.49
C GLY A 55 -7.99 -0.74 -6.95
N ILE A 56 -7.80 -0.54 -5.64
CA ILE A 56 -6.49 -0.47 -5.00
C ILE A 56 -6.41 -1.29 -3.71
N ALA A 57 -7.36 -2.18 -3.44
CA ALA A 57 -7.28 -3.03 -2.26
C ALA A 57 -6.17 -4.06 -2.41
N SER A 58 -5.47 -4.33 -1.32
CA SER A 58 -4.66 -5.54 -1.19
C SER A 58 -4.68 -6.08 0.23
N ILE A 59 -4.60 -7.39 0.30
CA ILE A 59 -4.53 -8.17 1.53
C ILE A 59 -3.09 -8.58 1.86
N ASP A 60 -2.13 -8.17 1.04
CA ASP A 60 -0.72 -8.44 1.27
C ASP A 60 -0.21 -7.54 2.41
N ASN A 61 0.28 -8.17 3.48
CA ASN A 61 0.80 -7.46 4.64
C ASN A 61 2.19 -6.83 4.37
N SER A 62 2.82 -7.13 3.23
CA SER A 62 4.05 -6.49 2.78
C SER A 62 3.82 -5.16 2.04
N ASN A 63 2.55 -4.76 1.83
CA ASN A 63 2.26 -3.47 1.23
C ASN A 63 2.78 -2.32 2.10
N LYS A 64 3.57 -1.44 1.49
CA LYS A 64 4.07 -0.24 2.16
C LYS A 64 3.00 0.80 2.48
N PHE A 65 1.93 0.86 1.70
CA PHE A 65 0.87 1.85 1.90
C PHE A 65 -0.24 1.28 2.75
N LEU A 66 -0.43 1.88 3.92
CA LEU A 66 -1.39 1.43 4.91
C LEU A 66 -2.48 2.48 5.11
N LEU A 67 -3.72 2.04 5.14
CA LEU A 67 -4.83 2.84 5.63
C LEU A 67 -5.06 2.48 7.11
N VAL A 68 -4.74 3.43 7.98
CA VAL A 68 -4.79 3.26 9.42
C VAL A 68 -5.98 4.03 9.99
N PRO A 69 -7.01 3.35 10.52
CA PRO A 69 -8.11 4.01 11.20
C PRO A 69 -7.81 4.25 12.69
N TYR A 70 -8.34 5.34 13.21
CA TYR A 70 -8.43 5.65 14.63
C TYR A 70 -9.84 6.12 14.97
N VAL A 71 -10.42 5.59 16.05
CA VAL A 71 -11.80 5.90 16.44
C VAL A 71 -11.83 6.47 17.84
N THR A 72 -12.44 7.65 17.96
CA THR A 72 -12.69 8.36 19.21
C THR A 72 -14.19 8.41 19.46
N VAL A 73 -14.62 8.01 20.65
CA VAL A 73 -15.98 8.26 21.12
C VAL A 73 -16.04 9.70 21.62
N VAL A 74 -16.74 10.57 20.91
CA VAL A 74 -16.85 12.00 21.24
C VAL A 74 -17.87 12.21 22.35
N SER A 75 -19.06 11.61 22.22
CA SER A 75 -20.10 11.65 23.24
C SER A 75 -21.04 10.46 23.12
N ILE A 76 -21.71 10.16 24.23
CA ILE A 76 -22.86 9.25 24.29
C ILE A 76 -23.92 9.93 25.15
N GLU A 77 -25.05 10.28 24.56
CA GLU A 77 -26.09 11.06 25.22
C GLU A 77 -27.45 10.35 25.16
N PRO A 78 -28.21 10.28 26.26
CA PRO A 78 -29.55 9.74 26.24
C PRO A 78 -30.53 10.70 25.54
N THR A 79 -31.49 10.16 24.80
CA THR A 79 -32.57 10.94 24.19
C THR A 79 -33.56 11.42 25.26
N ALA A 80 -34.09 12.63 25.10
CA ALA A 80 -35.10 13.20 26.01
C ALA A 80 -36.52 12.61 25.84
N THR A 81 -36.69 11.52 25.08
CA THR A 81 -37.98 10.88 24.77
C THR A 81 -38.08 9.48 25.36
N ALA A 82 -39.31 9.02 25.65
CA ALA A 82 -39.58 7.62 25.99
C ALA A 82 -39.97 6.82 24.72
N PRO A 83 -39.47 5.58 24.54
CA PRO A 83 -38.42 4.94 25.35
C PRO A 83 -37.06 5.61 25.15
N ILE A 84 -36.22 5.59 26.20
CA ILE A 84 -34.87 6.18 26.15
C ILE A 84 -34.03 5.40 25.13
N ASN A 85 -33.41 6.14 24.21
CA ASN A 85 -32.32 5.67 23.36
C ASN A 85 -31.04 6.45 23.71
N TYR A 86 -29.91 6.00 23.17
CA TYR A 86 -28.61 6.64 23.30
C TYR A 86 -28.13 7.07 21.92
N VAL A 87 -27.65 8.30 21.80
CA VAL A 87 -27.01 8.86 20.62
C VAL A 87 -25.51 8.87 20.87
N ALA A 88 -24.78 8.02 20.14
CA ALA A 88 -23.32 8.02 20.17
C ALA A 88 -22.78 8.83 18.99
N GLU A 89 -21.85 9.75 19.27
CA GLU A 89 -21.09 10.49 18.27
C GLU A 89 -19.64 9.98 18.27
N LEU A 90 -19.18 9.56 17.09
CA LEU A 90 -17.83 9.05 16.87
C LEU A 90 -17.09 9.97 15.92
N GLU A 91 -15.80 10.14 16.18
CA GLU A 91 -14.84 10.66 15.24
C GLU A 91 -13.97 9.51 14.72
N ILE A 92 -13.97 9.33 13.40
CA ILE A 92 -13.17 8.31 12.71
C ILE A 92 -12.10 9.05 11.91
N ALA A 93 -10.88 9.08 12.44
CA ALA A 93 -9.72 9.59 11.74
C ALA A 93 -9.08 8.48 10.90
N LEU A 94 -8.79 8.77 9.64
CA LEU A 94 -8.16 7.84 8.72
C LEU A 94 -6.86 8.46 8.23
N TYR A 95 -5.79 7.68 8.26
CA TYR A 95 -4.47 8.07 7.76
C TYR A 95 -4.05 7.09 6.66
N LEU A 96 -3.74 7.62 5.48
CA LEU A 96 -2.99 6.88 4.48
C LEU A 96 -1.52 7.17 4.69
N VAL A 97 -0.74 6.15 5.03
CA VAL A 97 0.68 6.30 5.39
C VAL A 97 1.57 5.44 4.51
N ASP A 98 2.80 5.91 4.32
CA ASP A 98 3.92 5.06 3.91
C ASP A 98 4.56 4.47 5.18
N ASN A 99 4.40 3.17 5.37
CA ASN A 99 4.87 2.45 6.55
C ASN A 99 6.40 2.42 6.67
N ASN A 100 7.11 2.46 5.53
CA ASN A 100 8.57 2.38 5.52
C ASN A 100 9.19 3.74 5.86
N LYS A 101 8.62 4.83 5.32
CA LYS A 101 9.11 6.21 5.55
C LYS A 101 8.42 6.92 6.71
N GLN A 102 7.40 6.31 7.32
CA GLN A 102 6.58 6.90 8.38
C GLN A 102 5.96 8.26 7.99
N LEU A 103 5.53 8.39 6.74
CA LEU A 103 4.97 9.63 6.19
C LEU A 103 3.46 9.53 5.98
N ILE A 104 2.72 10.55 6.40
CA ILE A 104 1.28 10.69 6.10
C ILE A 104 1.11 11.27 4.70
N MET A 105 0.51 10.48 3.80
CA MET A 105 0.24 10.85 2.42
C MET A 105 -1.12 11.53 2.25
N ALA A 106 -2.10 11.11 3.02
CA ALA A 106 -3.42 11.74 3.08
C ALA A 106 -4.09 11.42 4.42
N GLN A 107 -5.01 12.28 4.82
CA GLN A 107 -5.86 12.06 5.99
C GLN A 107 -7.28 12.55 5.74
N GLU A 108 -8.24 11.97 6.45
CA GLU A 108 -9.62 12.43 6.50
C GLU A 108 -10.21 12.12 7.87
N ILE A 109 -11.11 12.99 8.35
CA ILE A 109 -11.79 12.81 9.63
C ILE A 109 -13.30 12.84 9.39
N LEU A 110 -13.97 11.82 9.87
CA LEU A 110 -15.41 11.64 9.70
C LEU A 110 -16.11 11.61 11.05
N THR A 111 -17.09 12.50 11.21
CA THR A 111 -18.04 12.42 12.31
C THR A 111 -19.20 11.51 11.91
N LYS A 112 -19.48 10.49 12.72
CA LYS A 112 -20.58 9.55 12.51
C LYS A 112 -21.41 9.42 13.77
N LYS A 113 -22.73 9.35 13.59
CA LYS A 113 -23.69 9.23 14.69
C LYS A 113 -24.47 7.94 14.57
N GLY A 114 -24.78 7.33 15.71
CA GLY A 114 -25.60 6.13 15.81
C GLY A 114 -26.58 6.26 16.95
N VAL A 115 -27.76 5.67 16.79
CA VAL A 115 -28.83 5.72 17.78
C VAL A 115 -29.29 4.31 18.07
N ALA A 116 -29.34 3.92 19.35
CA ALA A 116 -29.86 2.62 19.76
C ALA A 116 -30.39 2.64 21.19
N ASP A 117 -31.08 1.59 21.59
CA ASP A 117 -31.60 1.36 22.95
C ASP A 117 -30.50 1.10 24.02
N ASN A 118 -29.23 1.06 23.61
CA ASN A 118 -28.06 0.84 24.47
C ASN A 118 -26.84 1.56 23.89
N GLU A 119 -26.04 2.19 24.75
CA GLU A 119 -24.78 2.88 24.43
C GLU A 119 -23.85 2.07 23.50
N LYS A 120 -23.59 0.79 23.82
CA LYS A 120 -22.70 -0.07 23.00
C LYS A 120 -23.26 -0.28 21.59
N LYS A 121 -24.58 -0.44 21.49
CA LYS A 121 -25.25 -0.58 20.18
C LYS A 121 -25.23 0.74 19.42
N ALA A 122 -25.35 1.89 20.10
CA ALA A 122 -25.29 3.20 19.47
C ALA A 122 -23.92 3.43 18.81
N ILE A 123 -22.82 3.00 19.46
CA ILE A 123 -21.47 3.01 18.85
C ILE A 123 -21.43 2.12 17.59
N ILE A 124 -21.99 0.91 17.64
CA ILE A 124 -22.05 0.00 16.48
C ILE A 124 -22.86 0.64 15.34
N GLU A 125 -24.01 1.26 15.63
CA GLU A 125 -24.82 1.95 14.63
C GLU A 125 -24.10 3.17 14.04
N ALA A 126 -23.28 3.88 14.84
CA ALA A 126 -22.46 4.98 14.34
C ALA A 126 -21.42 4.48 13.33
N ILE A 127 -20.74 3.36 13.62
CA ILE A 127 -19.80 2.75 12.65
C ILE A 127 -20.54 2.27 11.39
N LYS A 128 -21.70 1.62 11.53
CA LYS A 128 -22.51 1.18 10.39
C LYS A 128 -22.97 2.33 9.48
N SER A 129 -23.13 3.53 10.03
CA SER A 129 -23.50 4.72 9.25
C SER A 129 -22.39 5.16 8.28
N LEU A 130 -21.15 4.69 8.46
CA LEU A 130 -20.06 4.87 7.50
C LEU A 130 -20.35 4.09 6.21
N LYS A 131 -20.37 4.79 5.08
CA LYS A 131 -20.58 4.19 3.76
C LYS A 131 -19.24 4.06 3.04
N ALA A 132 -18.95 2.92 2.42
CA ALA A 132 -17.70 2.81 1.62
C ALA A 132 -17.68 3.73 0.39
N ARG A 133 -18.85 4.19 -0.06
CA ARG A 133 -19.01 5.16 -1.15
C ARG A 133 -19.11 6.61 -0.65
N ASP A 134 -18.70 6.89 0.59
CA ASP A 134 -18.67 8.26 1.10
C ASP A 134 -17.76 9.12 0.20
N PRO A 135 -18.24 10.27 -0.34
CA PRO A 135 -17.46 11.09 -1.25
C PRO A 135 -16.15 11.61 -0.63
N LYS A 136 -16.13 11.88 0.68
CA LYS A 136 -14.92 12.33 1.39
C LYS A 136 -13.85 11.23 1.37
N LEU A 137 -14.26 10.00 1.64
CA LEU A 137 -13.39 8.83 1.57
C LEU A 137 -12.82 8.61 0.18
N LYS A 138 -13.66 8.71 -0.86
CA LYS A 138 -13.20 8.62 -2.25
C LYS A 138 -12.16 9.70 -2.55
N LYS A 139 -12.42 10.95 -2.13
CA LYS A 139 -11.50 12.07 -2.32
C LYS A 139 -10.17 11.86 -1.59
N MET A 140 -10.20 11.40 -0.35
CA MET A 140 -8.99 11.07 0.43
C MET A 140 -8.12 10.06 -0.33
N ILE A 141 -8.71 8.98 -0.83
CA ILE A 141 -7.99 7.95 -1.58
C ILE A 141 -7.38 8.51 -2.87
N VAL A 142 -8.14 9.27 -3.65
CA VAL A 142 -7.62 9.89 -4.89
C VAL A 142 -6.48 10.87 -4.60
N ASN A 143 -6.64 11.72 -3.59
CA ASN A 143 -5.60 12.67 -3.18
C ASN A 143 -4.35 11.95 -2.68
N GLY A 144 -4.52 10.90 -1.89
CA GLY A 144 -3.43 10.07 -1.40
C GLY A 144 -2.62 9.45 -2.53
N LYS A 145 -3.28 8.90 -3.55
CA LYS A 145 -2.61 8.36 -4.75
C LYS A 145 -1.78 9.43 -5.46
N ASN A 146 -2.33 10.64 -5.62
CA ASN A 146 -1.64 11.74 -6.27
C ASN A 146 -0.44 12.21 -5.45
N ARG A 147 -0.59 12.30 -4.12
CA ARG A 147 0.50 12.69 -3.21
C ARG A 147 1.64 11.69 -3.21
N ILE A 148 1.33 10.40 -3.29
CA ILE A 148 2.32 9.34 -3.46
C ILE A 148 3.12 9.57 -4.75
N ILE A 149 2.45 9.82 -5.88
CA ILE A 149 3.12 10.08 -7.17
C ILE A 149 4.02 11.32 -7.05
N GLU A 150 3.49 12.41 -6.51
CA GLU A 150 4.21 13.68 -6.35
C GLU A 150 5.46 13.53 -5.48
N TYR A 151 5.36 12.80 -4.37
CA TYR A 151 6.49 12.53 -3.47
C TYR A 151 7.62 11.81 -4.22
N TYR A 152 7.33 10.72 -4.92
CA TYR A 152 8.36 9.96 -5.64
C TYR A 152 8.90 10.68 -6.89
N ASN A 153 8.11 11.56 -7.51
CA ASN A 153 8.62 12.43 -8.58
C ASN A 153 9.60 13.47 -8.04
N THR A 154 9.34 14.03 -6.85
CA THR A 154 10.16 15.07 -6.24
C THR A 154 11.43 14.49 -5.60
N GLU A 155 11.28 13.37 -4.89
CA GLU A 155 12.37 12.75 -4.13
C GLU A 155 13.17 11.74 -4.95
N CYS A 156 12.91 11.61 -6.25
CA CYS A 156 13.49 10.55 -7.05
C CYS A 156 15.01 10.53 -7.00
N ASP A 157 15.65 11.68 -7.20
CA ASP A 157 17.11 11.78 -7.21
C ASP A 157 17.72 11.31 -5.88
N ASN A 158 17.06 11.64 -4.76
CA ASN A 158 17.48 11.21 -3.43
C ASN A 158 17.32 9.69 -3.28
N VAL A 159 16.18 9.13 -3.70
CA VAL A 159 15.92 7.68 -3.66
C VAL A 159 16.95 6.92 -4.51
N VAL A 160 17.18 7.36 -5.75
CA VAL A 160 18.17 6.77 -6.67
C VAL A 160 19.58 6.85 -6.09
N LYS A 161 19.95 7.98 -5.49
CA LYS A 161 21.24 8.14 -4.83
C LYS A 161 21.41 7.17 -3.67
N THR A 162 20.39 7.02 -2.82
CA THR A 162 20.39 6.05 -1.72
C THR A 162 20.58 4.61 -2.23
N ILE A 163 19.85 4.22 -3.29
CA ILE A 163 19.99 2.90 -3.91
C ILE A 163 21.44 2.70 -4.40
N ASN A 164 22.02 3.68 -5.12
CA ASN A 164 23.40 3.58 -5.59
C ASN A 164 24.41 3.46 -4.44
N THR A 165 24.22 4.20 -3.34
CA THR A 165 25.06 4.06 -2.15
C THR A 165 25.00 2.65 -1.56
N TYR A 166 23.82 2.02 -1.48
CA TYR A 166 23.73 0.63 -1.04
C TYR A 166 24.46 -0.34 -1.96
N ILE A 167 24.42 -0.12 -3.27
CA ILE A 167 25.14 -0.94 -4.27
C ILE A 167 26.65 -0.82 -4.09
N GLU A 168 27.16 0.41 -3.97
CA GLU A 168 28.58 0.68 -3.74
C GLU A 168 29.08 0.02 -2.44
N MET A 169 28.21 -0.09 -1.43
CA MET A 169 28.49 -0.79 -0.18
C MET A 169 28.29 -2.32 -0.25
N GLY A 170 27.81 -2.86 -1.38
CA GLY A 170 27.47 -4.27 -1.54
C GLY A 170 26.19 -4.72 -0.82
N MET A 171 25.40 -3.78 -0.31
CA MET A 171 24.14 -3.96 0.42
C MET A 171 22.96 -4.15 -0.56
N TYR A 172 22.98 -5.26 -1.29
CA TYR A 172 22.05 -5.46 -2.40
C TYR A 172 20.60 -5.70 -1.96
N ASP A 173 20.39 -6.30 -0.79
CA ASP A 173 19.03 -6.54 -0.27
C ASP A 173 18.35 -5.21 0.11
N GLU A 174 19.12 -4.28 0.71
CA GLU A 174 18.67 -2.92 1.02
C GLU A 174 18.41 -2.10 -0.24
N ALA A 175 19.28 -2.21 -1.24
CA ALA A 175 19.06 -1.60 -2.55
C ALA A 175 17.76 -2.09 -3.21
N LEU A 176 17.52 -3.42 -3.19
CA LEU A 176 16.30 -4.02 -3.72
C LEU A 176 15.06 -3.62 -2.91
N ASN A 177 15.17 -3.50 -1.59
CA ASN A 177 14.07 -3.05 -0.73
C ASN A 177 13.66 -1.60 -1.02
N GLU A 178 14.62 -0.67 -1.13
CA GLU A 178 14.33 0.72 -1.52
C GLU A 178 13.77 0.82 -2.93
N LEU A 179 14.27 -0.01 -3.84
CA LEU A 179 13.80 -0.06 -5.22
C LEU A 179 12.37 -0.60 -5.34
N ASN A 180 12.04 -1.67 -4.62
CA ASN A 180 10.67 -2.20 -4.49
C ASN A 180 9.74 -1.21 -3.76
N ALA A 181 10.31 -0.34 -2.93
CA ALA A 181 9.56 0.75 -2.31
C ALA A 181 9.25 1.87 -3.31
N ILE A 182 9.85 1.95 -4.49
CA ILE A 182 9.38 2.86 -5.54
C ILE A 182 8.07 2.30 -6.06
N PRO A 183 6.95 3.04 -5.92
CA PRO A 183 5.69 2.53 -6.38
C PRO A 183 5.75 2.38 -7.90
N HIS A 184 5.34 1.21 -8.40
CA HIS A 184 5.28 0.88 -9.83
C HIS A 184 4.25 1.70 -10.61
N ILE A 185 3.94 2.94 -10.21
CA ILE A 185 2.94 3.76 -10.84
C ILE A 185 3.52 4.26 -12.14
N GLU A 186 2.87 3.89 -13.24
CA GLU A 186 3.14 4.41 -14.58
C GLU A 186 4.60 4.31 -15.06
N THR A 187 4.75 3.80 -16.28
CA THR A 187 6.01 3.75 -17.02
C THR A 187 6.64 5.12 -17.35
N GLU A 188 6.26 6.17 -16.63
CA GLU A 188 6.64 7.58 -16.83
C GLU A 188 7.37 8.20 -15.64
N LEU A 189 7.48 7.52 -14.50
CA LEU A 189 8.44 7.93 -13.47
C LEU A 189 9.85 7.68 -14.01
N ASP A 190 10.60 8.75 -14.29
CA ASP A 190 12.04 8.67 -14.58
C ASP A 190 12.76 7.87 -13.49
N CYS A 191 12.25 7.92 -12.26
CA CYS A 191 12.71 7.08 -11.15
C CYS A 191 12.65 5.60 -11.41
N TYR A 192 11.52 5.11 -11.92
CA TYR A 192 11.35 3.70 -12.21
C TYR A 192 12.25 3.25 -13.38
N LYS A 193 12.43 4.10 -14.39
CA LYS A 193 13.35 3.82 -15.50
C LYS A 193 14.80 3.74 -15.02
N ASN A 194 15.24 4.73 -14.23
CA ASN A 194 16.58 4.76 -13.63
C ASN A 194 16.78 3.57 -12.70
N SER A 195 15.75 3.16 -11.95
CA SER A 195 15.82 2.01 -11.04
C SER A 195 16.01 0.69 -11.80
N ILE A 196 15.38 0.52 -12.97
CA ILE A 196 15.58 -0.66 -13.83
C ILE A 196 17.03 -0.74 -14.34
N ASP A 197 17.61 0.38 -14.75
CA ASP A 197 19.02 0.43 -15.17
C ASP A 197 19.94 0.04 -13.99
N ILE A 198 19.61 0.48 -12.78
CA ILE A 198 20.33 0.13 -11.57
C ILE A 198 20.24 -1.37 -11.24
N LEU A 199 19.04 -1.96 -11.32
CA LEU A 199 18.82 -3.40 -11.16
C LEU A 199 19.70 -4.25 -12.08
N SER A 200 19.86 -3.79 -13.33
CA SER A 200 20.71 -4.48 -14.31
C SER A 200 22.19 -4.45 -13.89
N LYS A 201 22.66 -3.36 -13.28
CA LYS A 201 24.03 -3.23 -12.74
C LYS A 201 24.24 -4.12 -11.53
N ILE A 202 23.30 -4.14 -10.58
CA ILE A 202 23.35 -5.05 -9.40
C ILE A 202 23.53 -6.49 -9.85
N SER A 203 22.72 -6.93 -10.82
CA SER A 203 22.73 -8.31 -11.31
C SER A 203 24.07 -8.67 -11.96
N ALA A 204 24.68 -7.73 -12.69
CA ALA A 204 26.00 -7.92 -13.30
C ALA A 204 27.12 -8.01 -12.25
N GLU A 205 27.14 -7.12 -11.26
CA GLU A 205 28.15 -7.13 -10.19
C GLU A 205 28.06 -8.39 -9.32
N GLN A 206 26.84 -8.85 -9.01
CA GLN A 206 26.64 -10.11 -8.27
C GLN A 206 27.14 -11.32 -9.08
N GLN A 207 26.93 -11.34 -10.40
CA GLN A 207 27.47 -12.39 -11.28
C GLN A 207 29.00 -12.35 -11.35
N GLU A 208 29.61 -11.17 -11.43
CA GLU A 208 31.07 -11.04 -11.40
C GLU A 208 31.68 -11.49 -10.07
N LYS A 209 31.07 -11.11 -8.93
CA LYS A 209 31.48 -11.58 -7.60
C LYS A 209 31.38 -13.11 -7.48
N SER A 210 30.29 -13.71 -7.95
CA SER A 210 30.10 -15.16 -7.97
C SER A 210 31.16 -15.85 -8.85
N ASN A 211 31.38 -15.34 -10.06
CA ASN A 211 32.38 -15.89 -10.99
C ASN A 211 33.81 -15.77 -10.46
N ASN A 212 34.13 -14.70 -9.73
CA ASN A 212 35.44 -14.53 -9.10
C ASN A 212 35.62 -15.45 -7.89
N ASN A 213 34.58 -15.69 -7.08
CA ASN A 213 34.64 -16.69 -6.01
C ASN A 213 34.89 -18.10 -6.58
N ILE A 214 34.22 -18.49 -7.66
CA ILE A 214 34.44 -19.78 -8.34
C ILE A 214 35.87 -19.91 -8.88
N LYS A 215 36.48 -18.81 -9.36
CA LYS A 215 37.86 -18.80 -9.84
C LYS A 215 38.90 -18.85 -8.71
N ASN A 216 38.53 -18.39 -7.52
CA ASN A 216 39.41 -18.34 -6.35
C ASN A 216 39.29 -19.58 -5.45
N GLU A 217 38.31 -20.45 -5.69
CA GLU A 217 38.31 -21.81 -5.15
C GLU A 217 39.33 -22.65 -5.92
N THR A 218 40.48 -22.93 -5.30
CA THR A 218 41.36 -24.00 -5.79
C THR A 218 40.59 -25.31 -5.73
N PRO A 219 40.44 -26.06 -6.84
CA PRO A 219 39.74 -27.33 -6.82
C PRO A 219 40.36 -28.24 -5.75
N ASP A 220 39.53 -28.77 -4.86
CA ASP A 220 40.00 -29.75 -3.89
C ASP A 220 40.43 -31.01 -4.64
N VAL A 221 41.74 -31.19 -4.77
CA VAL A 221 42.40 -32.34 -5.39
C VAL A 221 42.99 -33.29 -4.34
N SER A 222 42.61 -33.15 -3.07
CA SER A 222 43.10 -34.01 -1.98
C SER A 222 42.86 -35.50 -2.23
N TRP A 223 41.83 -35.83 -3.01
CA TRP A 223 41.47 -37.19 -3.43
C TRP A 223 42.35 -37.78 -4.55
N ILE A 224 43.23 -37.00 -5.18
CA ILE A 224 44.11 -37.51 -6.27
C ILE A 224 45.30 -38.33 -5.72
N ASN A 225 45.53 -38.30 -4.40
CA ASN A 225 46.67 -38.96 -3.75
C ASN A 225 46.30 -40.06 -2.72
N GLU A 226 45.09 -40.63 -2.77
CA GLU A 226 44.72 -41.86 -2.03
C GLU A 226 44.74 -43.09 -2.94
#